data_AF-A0A452QBF6-F1
#
_entry.id   AF-A0A452QBF6-F1
#
_cell.length_a   1.000
_cell.length_b   1.000
_cell.length_c   1.000
_cell.angle_alpha   90.00
_cell.angle_beta   90.00
_cell.angle_gamma   90.00
#
_symmetry.space_group_name_H-M   'P 1'
#
loop_
_entity.id
_entity.type
_entity.pdbx_description
1 polymer ?
#
loop_
_entity_poly.entity_id
_entity_poly.type
_entity_poly.pdbx_seq_one_letter_code
_entity_poly.pdbx_strand_id
1 'polypeptide(L)'
;MAETLVTGAEAATGLKAPAQQNGDASGDARGERPSGSPEPAREDGKQTPLSEERAPVAASGPGKRKKRRDAARERVVPPPKKRRAGVSFGDEHFAETSYYFEGGLRKVRPYYFDFRTYCKGRWVGHSLLHVFSTEFRAQPLAYYEAAVREGRLHLNEEPVQDLSIVLKDNDFLRNRVHRHEPPVTAEPVRLLAENEDVVVVDKPSSIPVHPCGRFRHNTVIFILGKEHQLKELHPLHRLDRLTSGVLMFAKTAAVSERIHEQVRDRQLEKEYVCRVEGEFPTEEVICKEPILVVSYKVGVCRVDARGKPCETVFQRLSYNGHSSVVRCRPLTGRTHQIRVHLQFLGHPILNDPIYNSVAWGPSRGRGGHIPKTDEEVLRDLVAEHQAKQSLDVLDLCEGDLSPGLIDSTAPSSELGKDHLEELATSAQKMDGAVEAAPQNLDTMALAPEKTAETDVVTQEIDPLCAECRLVRQDPLPQDLVMFLHALRYKGPGFEYFSPMPTWAQDDWQED
;
A
#
# COMPACT_ATOMS: atom_id res chain seq x y z
N MET A 1 13.33 12.29 -71.01
CA MET A 1 12.68 11.00 -71.27
C MET A 1 11.64 10.86 -70.16
N ALA A 2 10.41 11.37 -70.37
CA ALA A 2 9.35 10.84 -71.24
C ALA A 2 8.70 9.60 -70.57
N GLU A 3 7.52 9.76 -69.97
CA GLU A 3 6.19 9.33 -70.51
C GLU A 3 5.95 7.82 -70.28
N THR A 4 4.76 7.25 -69.99
CA THR A 4 3.33 7.64 -70.13
C THR A 4 2.57 6.87 -69.00
N LEU A 5 1.55 7.34 -68.26
CA LEU A 5 0.20 7.85 -68.57
C LEU A 5 -0.82 6.85 -69.18
N VAL A 6 -1.69 6.28 -68.33
CA VAL A 6 -3.07 5.72 -68.55
C VAL A 6 -3.77 5.76 -67.16
N THR A 7 -5.01 6.17 -66.82
CA THR A 7 -6.28 6.65 -67.45
C THR A 7 -7.44 5.64 -67.60
N GLY A 8 -8.57 5.88 -66.88
CA GLY A 8 -9.83 5.11 -66.90
C GLY A 8 -10.32 4.74 -65.48
N ALA A 9 -11.31 5.34 -64.80
CA ALA A 9 -12.42 6.28 -65.09
C ALA A 9 -13.83 5.65 -65.25
N GLU A 10 -14.85 6.45 -64.90
CA GLU A 10 -16.32 6.19 -64.82
C GLU A 10 -16.80 5.46 -63.53
N ALA A 11 -17.78 5.92 -62.72
CA ALA A 11 -19.07 6.64 -62.88
C ALA A 11 -20.29 5.70 -63.02
N ALA A 12 -21.49 5.93 -62.45
CA ALA A 12 -21.95 6.88 -61.43
C ALA A 12 -23.35 6.45 -60.88
N THR A 13 -23.93 7.21 -59.92
CA THR A 13 -25.34 7.15 -59.42
C THR A 13 -25.74 5.88 -58.61
N GLY A 14 -26.73 5.93 -57.69
CA GLY A 14 -27.40 7.08 -57.07
C GLY A 14 -28.78 6.79 -56.45
N LEU A 15 -29.21 7.70 -55.56
CA LEU A 15 -30.60 7.99 -55.12
C LEU A 15 -31.36 7.09 -54.09
N LYS A 16 -32.07 7.82 -53.22
CA LYS A 16 -33.35 7.53 -52.53
C LYS A 16 -33.41 6.55 -51.34
N ALA A 17 -33.55 7.16 -50.16
CA ALA A 17 -34.55 6.73 -49.18
C ALA A 17 -35.98 7.12 -49.64
N PRO A 18 -37.01 6.49 -49.06
CA PRO A 18 -38.14 7.27 -48.49
C PRO A 18 -38.46 6.85 -47.04
N ALA A 19 -39.46 7.49 -46.44
CA ALA A 19 -39.92 7.28 -45.05
C ALA A 19 -41.41 6.84 -44.99
N GLN A 20 -42.02 6.91 -43.78
CA GLN A 20 -43.45 6.64 -43.46
C GLN A 20 -43.84 5.14 -43.31
N GLN A 21 -44.82 4.71 -42.48
CA GLN A 21 -45.55 5.32 -41.33
C GLN A 21 -46.37 4.24 -40.54
N ASN A 22 -46.61 4.48 -39.24
CA ASN A 22 -47.80 4.17 -38.40
C ASN A 22 -48.35 2.73 -38.19
N GLY A 23 -49.00 2.53 -37.01
CA GLY A 23 -49.87 1.40 -36.62
C GLY A 23 -49.30 0.55 -35.45
N ASP A 24 -49.77 0.61 -34.19
CA ASP A 24 -51.06 0.18 -33.59
C ASP A 24 -51.16 -1.34 -33.30
N ALA A 25 -51.69 -1.85 -32.16
CA ALA A 25 -52.19 -1.24 -30.91
C ALA A 25 -52.37 -2.32 -29.77
N SER A 26 -53.06 -1.95 -28.66
CA SER A 26 -53.44 -2.73 -27.43
C SER A 26 -52.32 -2.97 -26.39
N GLY A 27 -52.54 -2.95 -25.05
CA GLY A 27 -53.73 -2.73 -24.17
C GLY A 27 -53.72 -3.78 -23.03
N ASP A 28 -53.86 -3.53 -21.72
CA ASP A 28 -54.56 -2.55 -20.84
C ASP A 28 -53.59 -2.01 -19.73
N ALA A 29 -53.76 -0.88 -19.02
CA ALA A 29 -54.82 -0.40 -18.10
C ALA A 29 -55.05 -1.32 -16.86
N ARG A 30 -55.22 -0.88 -15.59
CA ARG A 30 -55.55 0.40 -14.91
C ARG A 30 -54.65 0.49 -13.64
N GLY A 31 -54.46 1.54 -12.84
CA GLY A 31 -55.15 2.82 -12.56
C GLY A 31 -55.36 2.89 -11.02
N GLU A 32 -55.19 3.97 -10.25
CA GLU A 32 -54.90 5.39 -10.47
C GLU A 32 -54.57 6.03 -9.09
N ARG A 33 -54.47 7.37 -8.99
CA ARG A 33 -54.15 8.19 -7.80
C ARG A 33 -55.46 8.77 -7.16
N PRO A 34 -55.50 9.34 -5.92
CA PRO A 34 -54.91 10.66 -5.64
C PRO A 34 -54.35 10.95 -4.23
N SER A 35 -53.72 12.11 -4.14
CA SER A 35 -53.15 12.77 -2.96
C SER A 35 -54.14 13.69 -2.24
N GLY A 36 -53.89 14.02 -0.97
CA GLY A 36 -54.53 15.16 -0.30
C GLY A 36 -53.97 15.47 1.09
N SER A 37 -53.37 16.65 1.25
CA SER A 37 -53.06 17.26 2.56
C SER A 37 -54.12 18.32 2.90
N PRO A 38 -54.38 18.58 4.19
CA PRO A 38 -54.35 19.97 4.65
C PRO A 38 -53.70 20.15 6.05
N GLU A 39 -53.59 21.42 6.47
CA GLU A 39 -52.89 21.88 7.69
C GLU A 39 -53.90 22.54 8.70
N PRO A 40 -53.57 23.37 9.72
CA PRO A 40 -53.95 23.04 11.10
C PRO A 40 -54.81 24.09 11.87
N ALA A 41 -55.21 23.71 13.08
CA ALA A 41 -55.81 24.52 14.15
C ALA A 41 -55.61 23.80 15.50
N ARG A 42 -55.54 24.37 16.71
CA ARG A 42 -55.31 25.71 17.32
C ARG A 42 -55.75 25.55 18.80
N GLU A 43 -55.00 26.12 19.76
CA GLU A 43 -55.44 26.47 21.16
C GLU A 43 -55.98 25.30 22.04
N ASP A 44 -55.81 25.16 23.37
CA ASP A 44 -55.26 25.92 24.51
C ASP A 44 -54.44 24.96 25.43
N GLY A 45 -53.72 25.31 26.50
CA GLY A 45 -53.49 26.61 27.14
C GLY A 45 -53.61 26.59 28.69
N LYS A 46 -52.57 26.11 29.42
CA LYS A 46 -52.25 26.38 30.86
C LYS A 46 -50.97 25.63 31.29
N GLN A 47 -49.89 26.32 31.67
CA GLN A 47 -49.54 26.85 33.01
C GLN A 47 -49.03 25.81 34.03
N THR A 48 -47.76 25.97 34.39
CA THR A 48 -47.13 25.42 35.62
C THR A 48 -47.62 26.16 36.87
N PRO A 49 -47.30 25.65 38.07
CA PRO A 49 -46.28 26.35 38.84
C PRO A 49 -45.19 25.43 39.44
N LEU A 50 -44.12 26.05 39.90
CA LEU A 50 -43.07 25.46 40.74
C LEU A 50 -43.49 25.51 42.22
N SER A 51 -43.00 24.57 43.03
CA SER A 51 -42.89 24.74 44.49
C SER A 51 -41.75 23.88 45.04
N GLU A 52 -40.77 24.51 45.66
CA GLU A 52 -39.80 23.84 46.54
C GLU A 52 -40.51 23.43 47.84
N GLU A 53 -40.11 22.33 48.50
CA GLU A 53 -39.78 22.41 49.92
C GLU A 53 -38.96 21.22 50.47
N ARG A 54 -38.60 21.33 51.74
CA ARG A 54 -37.48 20.65 52.41
C ARG A 54 -37.81 19.25 52.95
N ALA A 55 -36.75 18.46 53.17
CA ALA A 55 -36.83 17.21 53.93
C ALA A 55 -36.69 17.44 55.45
N PRO A 56 -37.31 16.59 56.29
CA PRO A 56 -36.91 16.35 57.68
C PRO A 56 -36.00 15.10 57.82
N VAL A 57 -35.47 14.87 59.02
CA VAL A 57 -34.38 13.90 59.30
C VAL A 57 -34.76 12.92 60.44
N ALA A 58 -34.06 11.77 60.47
CA ALA A 58 -33.87 10.84 61.59
C ALA A 58 -34.88 9.69 61.81
N ALA A 59 -34.36 8.45 61.69
CA ALA A 59 -34.35 7.44 62.76
C ALA A 59 -33.30 6.36 62.44
N SER A 60 -32.59 5.82 63.44
CA SER A 60 -31.55 4.80 63.26
C SER A 60 -31.98 3.44 63.84
N GLY A 61 -31.74 2.36 63.07
CA GLY A 61 -32.08 0.97 63.45
C GLY A 61 -31.04 -0.02 62.92
N PRO A 62 -30.80 -1.18 63.58
CA PRO A 62 -29.47 -1.77 63.57
C PRO A 62 -29.18 -2.82 62.48
N GLY A 63 -27.95 -2.75 61.97
CA GLY A 63 -27.02 -3.89 62.01
C GLY A 63 -27.43 -5.19 61.32
N LYS A 64 -27.34 -5.24 59.98
CA LYS A 64 -27.08 -6.49 59.25
C LYS A 64 -25.76 -6.39 58.50
N ARG A 65 -24.78 -7.22 58.87
CA ARG A 65 -23.49 -7.36 58.16
C ARG A 65 -23.76 -7.79 56.71
N LYS A 66 -23.82 -6.83 55.78
CA LYS A 66 -24.06 -7.11 54.36
C LYS A 66 -22.79 -7.74 53.79
N LYS A 67 -22.78 -9.07 53.74
CA LYS A 67 -21.72 -9.92 53.18
C LYS A 67 -21.23 -9.28 51.87
N ARG A 68 -19.95 -8.93 51.79
CA ARG A 68 -19.33 -8.29 50.61
C ARG A 68 -19.37 -9.32 49.48
N ARG A 69 -20.45 -9.29 48.71
CA ARG A 69 -20.58 -10.02 47.46
C ARG A 69 -20.02 -9.08 46.42
N ASP A 70 -18.88 -9.40 45.86
CA ASP A 70 -18.28 -8.63 44.77
C ASP A 70 -19.16 -8.80 43.54
N ALA A 71 -20.20 -7.97 43.46
CA ALA A 71 -20.97 -7.77 42.26
C ALA A 71 -20.02 -7.14 41.25
N ALA A 72 -19.59 -7.93 40.26
CA ALA A 72 -18.82 -7.46 39.14
C ALA A 72 -19.51 -6.21 38.59
N ARG A 73 -18.86 -5.05 38.72
CA ARG A 73 -19.36 -3.80 38.15
C ARG A 73 -19.50 -4.04 36.65
N GLU A 74 -20.71 -3.92 36.14
CA GLU A 74 -20.93 -4.15 34.72
C GLU A 74 -20.08 -3.15 33.92
N ARG A 75 -19.23 -3.66 33.01
CA ARG A 75 -18.39 -2.81 32.17
C ARG A 75 -19.29 -1.88 31.36
N VAL A 76 -19.19 -0.58 31.67
CA VAL A 76 -19.79 0.50 30.91
C VAL A 76 -19.05 0.61 29.59
N VAL A 77 -19.81 0.73 28.50
CA VAL A 77 -19.28 1.03 27.17
C VAL A 77 -19.61 2.49 26.87
N PRO A 78 -18.63 3.36 26.57
CA PRO A 78 -18.90 4.74 26.20
C PRO A 78 -19.56 4.79 24.81
N PRO A 79 -20.45 5.77 24.54
CA PRO A 79 -21.02 5.94 23.20
C PRO A 79 -19.91 6.23 22.16
N PRO A 80 -20.04 5.76 20.92
CA PRO A 80 -19.02 5.93 19.89
C PRO A 80 -18.76 7.40 19.61
N LYS A 81 -17.50 7.83 19.73
CA LYS A 81 -17.08 9.20 19.40
C LYS A 81 -17.19 9.38 17.88
N LYS A 82 -17.83 10.47 17.43
CA LYS A 82 -17.89 10.81 15.99
C LYS A 82 -16.46 10.85 15.43
N ARG A 83 -16.18 10.03 14.40
CA ARG A 83 -14.93 10.11 13.65
C ARG A 83 -14.76 11.52 13.08
N ARG A 84 -13.62 12.17 13.34
CA ARG A 84 -13.15 13.24 12.45
C ARG A 84 -12.81 12.56 11.13
N ALA A 85 -13.42 13.02 10.03
CA ALA A 85 -13.28 12.40 8.71
C ALA A 85 -12.06 12.92 7.92
N GLY A 86 -11.18 13.72 8.55
CA GLY A 86 -9.93 14.17 7.94
C GLY A 86 -9.00 12.99 7.69
N VAL A 87 -8.54 12.87 6.44
CA VAL A 87 -7.52 11.90 6.02
C VAL A 87 -6.11 12.38 6.43
N SER A 88 -5.97 13.67 6.78
CA SER A 88 -4.70 14.29 7.12
C SER A 88 -4.14 13.87 8.47
N PHE A 89 -2.81 13.83 8.53
CA PHE A 89 -2.06 14.03 9.75
C PHE A 89 -2.24 15.48 10.25
N GLY A 90 -2.48 15.65 11.55
CA GLY A 90 -2.34 16.93 12.25
C GLY A 90 -0.95 17.06 12.88
N ASP A 91 -0.60 18.23 13.43
CA ASP A 91 0.76 18.55 13.87
C ASP A 91 1.34 17.59 14.93
N GLU A 92 0.49 17.08 15.84
CA GLU A 92 0.82 16.00 16.80
C GLU A 92 1.44 14.77 16.12
N HIS A 93 0.96 14.41 14.92
CA HIS A 93 1.42 13.24 14.17
C HIS A 93 2.75 13.52 13.47
N PHE A 94 2.99 14.77 13.05
CA PHE A 94 4.28 15.19 12.48
C PHE A 94 5.35 15.31 13.57
N ALA A 95 4.96 15.61 14.81
CA ALA A 95 5.83 15.66 15.99
C ALA A 95 6.05 14.29 16.68
N GLU A 96 5.31 13.24 16.30
CA GLU A 96 5.33 11.90 16.93
C GLU A 96 6.73 11.25 16.99
N THR A 97 7.61 11.55 16.03
CA THR A 97 9.05 11.19 16.07
C THR A 97 9.86 12.03 15.06
N SER A 98 11.19 11.90 15.09
CA SER A 98 12.14 12.47 14.13
C SER A 98 12.61 11.42 13.11
N TYR A 99 13.16 11.91 12.00
CA TYR A 99 13.89 11.11 11.01
C TYR A 99 15.29 11.69 10.84
N TYR A 100 16.21 10.87 10.33
CA TYR A 100 17.60 11.23 10.08
C TYR A 100 18.10 10.54 8.81
N PHE A 101 19.24 11.01 8.29
CA PHE A 101 19.87 10.44 7.10
C PHE A 101 21.21 9.81 7.44
N GLU A 102 21.46 8.61 6.92
CA GLU A 102 22.64 7.80 7.22
C GLU A 102 22.86 6.81 6.07
N GLY A 103 24.09 6.71 5.53
CA GLY A 103 24.41 5.73 4.47
C GLY A 103 23.62 5.87 3.16
N GLY A 104 23.08 7.05 2.85
CA GLY A 104 22.16 7.25 1.71
C GLY A 104 20.71 6.85 1.98
N LEU A 105 20.35 6.57 3.23
CA LEU A 105 19.02 6.12 3.66
C LEU A 105 18.33 7.14 4.56
N ARG A 106 17.00 7.26 4.44
CA ARG A 106 16.11 7.97 5.37
C ARG A 106 15.61 7.00 6.44
N LYS A 107 16.09 7.18 7.68
CA LYS A 107 15.78 6.34 8.84
C LYS A 107 14.88 7.09 9.82
N VAL A 108 13.92 6.40 10.43
CA VAL A 108 12.97 6.97 11.40
C VAL A 108 13.38 6.55 12.81
N ARG A 109 13.45 7.48 13.76
CA ARG A 109 13.75 7.12 15.16
C ARG A 109 12.56 6.31 15.72
N PRO A 110 12.80 5.14 16.38
CA PRO A 110 11.73 4.30 16.92
C PRO A 110 10.79 5.08 17.84
N TYR A 111 9.51 4.70 17.83
CA TYR A 111 8.46 5.48 18.47
C TYR A 111 7.29 4.63 18.97
N TYR A 112 6.57 5.13 19.97
CA TYR A 112 5.34 4.49 20.43
C TYR A 112 4.14 4.91 19.58
N PHE A 113 3.33 3.93 19.17
CA PHE A 113 2.12 4.13 18.37
C PHE A 113 0.92 3.41 18.99
N ASP A 114 -0.21 4.10 19.07
CA ASP A 114 -1.45 3.51 19.56
C ASP A 114 -2.29 2.96 18.40
N PHE A 115 -2.33 1.63 18.25
CA PHE A 115 -3.37 1.00 17.45
C PHE A 115 -4.72 1.14 18.15
N ARG A 116 -5.65 1.89 17.54
CA ARG A 116 -6.96 2.24 18.10
C ARG A 116 -8.07 1.69 17.22
N THR A 117 -9.01 0.93 17.79
CA THR A 117 -10.11 0.33 17.03
C THR A 117 -11.36 0.13 17.91
N TYR A 118 -12.53 0.24 17.30
CA TYR A 118 -13.79 -0.15 17.95
C TYR A 118 -14.05 -1.63 17.75
N CYS A 119 -14.78 -2.23 18.69
CA CYS A 119 -15.22 -3.61 18.62
C CYS A 119 -16.03 -3.84 17.34
N LYS A 120 -15.63 -4.85 16.57
CA LYS A 120 -16.35 -5.26 15.35
C LYS A 120 -17.47 -6.21 15.76
N GLY A 121 -18.61 -6.21 15.06
CA GLY A 121 -19.76 -7.06 15.42
C GLY A 121 -19.43 -8.56 15.57
N ARG A 122 -18.46 -9.08 14.80
CA ARG A 122 -17.94 -10.46 14.89
C ARG A 122 -17.04 -10.77 16.09
N TRP A 123 -16.69 -9.77 16.90
CA TRP A 123 -15.92 -9.91 18.14
C TRP A 123 -16.82 -9.91 19.38
N VAL A 124 -18.05 -9.43 19.25
CA VAL A 124 -19.00 -9.32 20.37
C VAL A 124 -19.31 -10.72 20.90
N GLY A 125 -19.17 -10.92 22.21
CA GLY A 125 -19.31 -12.22 22.86
C GLY A 125 -18.05 -13.09 22.86
N HIS A 126 -16.99 -12.71 22.13
CA HIS A 126 -15.68 -13.38 22.19
C HIS A 126 -14.74 -12.66 23.18
N SER A 127 -13.75 -13.38 23.70
CA SER A 127 -12.72 -12.81 24.57
C SER A 127 -11.63 -12.08 23.77
N LEU A 128 -10.92 -11.14 24.40
CA LEU A 128 -9.72 -10.54 23.78
C LEU A 128 -8.68 -11.60 23.37
N LEU A 129 -8.49 -12.65 24.18
CA LEU A 129 -7.61 -13.79 23.87
C LEU A 129 -8.00 -14.49 22.55
N HIS A 130 -9.30 -14.68 22.32
CA HIS A 130 -9.81 -15.25 21.08
C HIS A 130 -9.62 -14.32 19.89
N VAL A 131 -9.87 -13.02 20.05
CA VAL A 131 -9.68 -12.03 18.98
C VAL A 131 -8.20 -11.86 18.62
N PHE A 132 -7.29 -11.86 19.59
CA PHE A 132 -5.85 -11.80 19.32
C PHE A 132 -5.34 -13.06 18.60
N SER A 133 -5.73 -14.26 19.05
CA SER A 133 -5.32 -15.50 18.38
C SER A 133 -5.91 -15.69 16.98
N THR A 134 -7.15 -15.24 16.73
CA THR A 134 -7.82 -15.46 15.44
C THR A 134 -7.55 -14.38 14.39
N GLU A 135 -7.46 -13.09 14.76
CA GLU A 135 -7.30 -11.98 13.81
C GLU A 135 -5.95 -11.25 13.85
N PHE A 136 -5.34 -11.07 15.03
CA PHE A 136 -4.14 -10.24 15.18
C PHE A 136 -2.85 -11.07 15.23
N ARG A 137 -2.65 -11.93 14.22
CA ARG A 137 -1.58 -12.94 14.19
C ARG A 137 -0.16 -12.41 13.91
N ALA A 138 0.04 -11.10 13.96
CA ALA A 138 1.35 -10.46 13.73
C ALA A 138 2.27 -10.49 14.97
N GLN A 139 1.75 -10.94 16.13
CA GLN A 139 2.50 -11.18 17.36
C GLN A 139 1.96 -12.44 18.06
N PRO A 140 2.78 -13.20 18.81
CA PRO A 140 2.33 -14.37 19.58
C PRO A 140 1.48 -13.98 20.79
N LEU A 141 0.65 -14.90 21.31
CA LEU A 141 -0.20 -14.62 22.48
C LEU A 141 0.58 -14.15 23.72
N ALA A 142 1.78 -14.70 23.95
CA ALA A 142 2.66 -14.28 25.04
C ALA A 142 3.08 -12.79 24.97
N TYR A 143 3.11 -12.19 23.77
CA TYR A 143 3.32 -10.74 23.62
C TYR A 143 2.13 -9.96 24.16
N TYR A 144 0.89 -10.38 23.85
CA TYR A 144 -0.31 -9.71 24.35
C TYR A 144 -0.50 -9.87 25.85
N GLU A 145 -0.14 -11.02 26.42
CA GLU A 145 -0.09 -11.25 27.87
C GLU A 145 0.96 -10.35 28.55
N ALA A 146 2.13 -10.16 27.92
CA ALA A 146 3.12 -9.20 28.40
C ALA A 146 2.65 -7.74 28.27
N ALA A 147 2.02 -7.37 27.15
CA ALA A 147 1.46 -6.05 26.93
C ALA A 147 0.30 -5.70 27.88
N VAL A 148 -0.43 -6.70 28.40
CA VAL A 148 -1.36 -6.55 29.52
C VAL A 148 -0.61 -6.20 30.81
N ARG A 149 0.43 -6.96 31.17
CA ARG A 149 1.23 -6.71 32.38
C ARG A 149 1.94 -5.36 32.37
N GLU A 150 2.43 -4.92 31.20
CA GLU A 150 3.04 -3.61 30.99
C GLU A 150 2.01 -2.46 30.77
N GLY A 151 0.71 -2.71 30.97
CA GLY A 151 -0.35 -1.69 30.88
C GLY A 151 -0.53 -1.05 29.50
N ARG A 152 -0.11 -1.71 28.42
CA ARG A 152 -0.14 -1.17 27.05
C ARG A 152 -1.50 -1.34 26.37
N LEU A 153 -2.23 -2.38 26.79
CA LEU A 153 -3.57 -2.71 26.31
C LEU A 153 -4.63 -2.04 27.19
N HIS A 154 -5.50 -1.24 26.58
CA HIS A 154 -6.62 -0.57 27.25
C HIS A 154 -7.94 -0.89 26.54
N LEU A 155 -9.01 -1.04 27.33
CA LEU A 155 -10.38 -1.23 26.86
C LEU A 155 -11.27 -0.14 27.48
N ASN A 156 -11.89 0.69 26.64
CA ASN A 156 -12.63 1.89 27.05
C ASN A 156 -11.76 2.89 27.86
N GLU A 157 -10.49 3.00 27.48
CA GLU A 157 -9.41 3.75 28.17
C GLU A 157 -8.96 3.21 29.54
N GLU A 158 -9.59 2.16 30.07
CA GLU A 158 -9.14 1.45 31.29
C GLU A 158 -8.09 0.37 30.93
N PRO A 159 -6.98 0.23 31.68
CA PRO A 159 -5.98 -0.82 31.43
C PRO A 159 -6.58 -2.24 31.56
N VAL A 160 -6.40 -3.07 30.53
CA VAL A 160 -6.81 -4.48 30.52
C VAL A 160 -6.02 -5.24 31.57
N GLN A 161 -6.71 -6.03 32.41
CA GLN A 161 -6.10 -6.86 33.47
C GLN A 161 -5.96 -8.34 33.07
N ASP A 162 -6.80 -8.81 32.14
CA ASP A 162 -6.89 -10.20 31.70
C ASP A 162 -7.44 -10.26 30.27
N LEU A 163 -6.86 -11.12 29.43
CA LEU A 163 -7.31 -11.36 28.06
C LEU A 163 -8.56 -12.24 27.97
N SER A 164 -8.97 -12.91 29.07
CA SER A 164 -10.25 -13.64 29.13
C SER A 164 -11.48 -12.73 28.97
N ILE A 165 -11.31 -11.42 29.16
CA ILE A 165 -12.37 -10.42 29.14
C ILE A 165 -13.18 -10.47 27.83
N VAL A 166 -14.48 -10.73 27.97
CA VAL A 166 -15.44 -10.79 26.86
C VAL A 166 -15.75 -9.38 26.35
N LEU A 167 -15.69 -9.20 25.03
CA LEU A 167 -16.02 -7.96 24.34
C LEU A 167 -17.53 -7.77 24.18
N LYS A 168 -17.96 -6.52 24.37
CA LYS A 168 -19.31 -6.00 24.10
C LYS A 168 -19.28 -5.22 22.79
N ASP A 169 -20.46 -4.99 22.22
CA ASP A 169 -20.60 -4.03 21.14
C ASP A 169 -20.14 -2.63 21.57
N ASN A 170 -19.62 -1.83 20.63
CA ASN A 170 -19.04 -0.50 20.82
C ASN A 170 -17.83 -0.36 21.78
N ASP A 171 -17.28 -1.42 22.39
CA ASP A 171 -16.02 -1.32 23.16
C ASP A 171 -14.90 -0.69 22.32
N PHE A 172 -14.04 0.12 22.94
CA PHE A 172 -12.90 0.78 22.30
C PHE A 172 -11.59 0.16 22.77
N LEU A 173 -10.86 -0.52 21.87
CA LEU A 173 -9.58 -1.16 22.13
C LEU A 173 -8.43 -0.23 21.70
N ARG A 174 -7.47 -0.01 22.60
CA ARG A 174 -6.23 0.75 22.36
C ARG A 174 -5.03 -0.10 22.76
N ASN A 175 -4.12 -0.35 21.82
CA ASN A 175 -2.89 -1.12 22.03
C ASN A 175 -1.67 -0.26 21.70
N ARG A 176 -0.89 0.12 22.72
CA ARG A 176 0.34 0.91 22.57
C ARG A 176 1.53 0.01 22.23
N VAL A 177 1.99 0.06 20.99
CA VAL A 177 3.15 -0.71 20.51
C VAL A 177 4.37 0.20 20.32
N HIS A 178 5.57 -0.37 20.37
CA HIS A 178 6.79 0.31 19.94
C HIS A 178 7.09 -0.08 18.48
N ARG A 179 7.30 0.90 17.60
CA ARG A 179 7.45 0.72 16.14
C ARG A 179 8.85 1.03 15.65
N HIS A 180 9.31 0.17 14.73
CA HIS A 180 10.48 0.39 13.86
C HIS A 180 10.00 0.34 12.41
N GLU A 181 10.24 1.41 11.65
CA GLU A 181 10.00 1.43 10.20
C GLU A 181 11.28 1.05 9.45
N PRO A 182 11.20 0.26 8.36
CA PRO A 182 12.37 -0.01 7.54
C PRO A 182 12.97 1.28 6.95
N PRO A 183 14.30 1.33 6.75
CA PRO A 183 14.94 2.37 5.96
C PRO A 183 14.35 2.45 4.55
N VAL A 184 14.40 3.65 3.97
CA VAL A 184 14.09 3.91 2.56
C VAL A 184 15.19 4.80 1.98
N THR A 185 15.22 5.01 0.66
CA THR A 185 16.16 5.95 0.01
C THR A 185 16.12 7.35 0.65
N ALA A 186 17.27 8.02 0.70
CA ALA A 186 17.37 9.44 1.08
C ALA A 186 16.99 10.40 -0.07
N GLU A 187 16.66 9.90 -1.27
CA GLU A 187 16.23 10.75 -2.38
C GLU A 187 15.02 11.63 -2.02
N PRO A 188 15.05 12.93 -2.33
CA PRO A 188 13.94 13.83 -2.04
C PRO A 188 12.74 13.55 -2.97
N VAL A 189 11.53 13.63 -2.41
CA VAL A 189 10.28 13.64 -3.19
C VAL A 189 10.20 14.97 -3.94
N ARG A 190 10.44 14.96 -5.25
CA ARG A 190 10.52 16.20 -6.05
C ARG A 190 9.12 16.64 -6.46
N LEU A 191 8.77 17.91 -6.28
CA LEU A 191 7.53 18.46 -6.84
C LEU A 191 7.71 18.66 -8.35
N LEU A 192 6.84 18.02 -9.15
CA LEU A 192 6.77 18.19 -10.61
C LEU A 192 5.79 19.31 -11.00
N ALA A 193 4.68 19.43 -10.27
CA ALA A 193 3.72 20.51 -10.42
C ALA A 193 2.92 20.74 -9.13
N GLU A 194 2.55 21.98 -8.88
CA GLU A 194 1.59 22.36 -7.84
C GLU A 194 0.69 23.47 -8.35
N ASN A 195 -0.63 23.33 -8.14
CA ASN A 195 -1.63 24.37 -8.44
C ASN A 195 -2.74 24.34 -7.38
N GLU A 196 -3.89 24.97 -7.63
CA GLU A 196 -5.01 25.03 -6.67
C GLU A 196 -5.69 23.66 -6.48
N ASP A 197 -5.76 22.84 -7.53
CA ASP A 197 -6.45 21.55 -7.55
C ASP A 197 -5.57 20.38 -7.08
N VAL A 198 -4.31 20.33 -7.51
CA VAL A 198 -3.42 19.16 -7.37
C VAL A 198 -1.99 19.49 -6.95
N VAL A 199 -1.34 18.48 -6.36
CA VAL A 199 0.12 18.34 -6.22
C VAL A 199 0.55 17.11 -7.02
N VAL A 200 1.61 17.23 -7.80
CA VAL A 200 2.18 16.13 -8.59
C VAL A 200 3.66 16.02 -8.26
N VAL A 201 4.14 14.81 -7.98
CA VAL A 201 5.50 14.54 -7.53
C VAL A 201 6.19 13.46 -8.34
N ASP A 202 7.51 13.55 -8.45
CA ASP A 202 8.36 12.44 -8.85
C ASP A 202 8.61 11.59 -7.59
N LYS A 203 7.97 10.43 -7.53
CA LYS A 203 8.09 9.51 -6.41
C LYS A 203 9.41 8.73 -6.55
N PRO A 204 10.38 8.87 -5.64
CA PRO A 204 11.55 8.00 -5.63
C PRO A 204 11.15 6.56 -5.28
N SER A 205 12.03 5.61 -5.58
CA SER A 205 11.78 4.20 -5.26
C SER A 205 11.80 3.94 -3.73
N SER A 206 11.47 2.73 -3.30
CA SER A 206 11.40 2.25 -1.90
C SER A 206 10.37 2.89 -0.95
N ILE A 207 9.87 4.10 -1.20
CA ILE A 207 8.92 4.82 -0.32
C ILE A 207 7.45 4.48 -0.69
N PRO A 208 6.58 4.01 0.23
CA PRO A 208 5.15 3.88 -0.03
C PRO A 208 4.38 5.21 -0.13
N VAL A 209 3.29 5.22 -0.90
CA VAL A 209 2.44 6.42 -1.10
C VAL A 209 1.78 6.91 0.18
N HIS A 210 1.30 5.98 1.02
CA HIS A 210 0.55 6.23 2.25
C HIS A 210 0.85 5.14 3.30
N PRO A 211 0.51 5.34 4.60
CA PRO A 211 0.80 4.36 5.65
C PRO A 211 0.23 2.96 5.35
N CYS A 212 1.11 1.99 5.22
CA CYS A 212 0.80 0.60 4.97
C CYS A 212 1.84 -0.31 5.64
N GLY A 213 1.38 -1.40 6.25
CA GLY A 213 2.23 -2.32 7.00
C GLY A 213 3.11 -1.59 8.02
N ARG A 214 4.42 -1.73 7.86
CA ARG A 214 5.43 -1.14 8.75
C ARG A 214 5.68 0.36 8.52
N PHE A 215 5.33 0.90 7.35
CA PHE A 215 5.63 2.28 6.98
C PHE A 215 4.52 3.25 7.41
N ARG A 216 4.91 4.42 7.94
CA ARG A 216 4.02 5.53 8.30
C ARG A 216 4.73 6.88 8.15
N HIS A 217 5.86 7.09 8.80
CA HIS A 217 6.69 8.30 8.68
C HIS A 217 7.58 8.26 7.42
N ASN A 218 8.01 7.07 7.01
CA ASN A 218 8.60 6.82 5.70
C ASN A 218 7.51 6.59 4.64
N THR A 219 6.65 7.60 4.39
CA THR A 219 5.64 7.57 3.31
C THR A 219 5.52 8.92 2.61
N VAL A 220 5.20 8.93 1.31
CA VAL A 220 5.19 10.16 0.47
C VAL A 220 4.27 11.23 1.03
N ILE A 221 3.02 10.88 1.37
CA ILE A 221 2.05 11.80 1.97
C ILE A 221 2.53 12.39 3.31
N PHE A 222 3.31 11.64 4.09
CA PHE A 222 3.85 12.11 5.35
C PHE A 222 5.08 13.01 5.15
N ILE A 223 5.94 12.68 4.19
CA ILE A 223 7.08 13.52 3.73
C ILE A 223 6.54 14.88 3.26
N LEU A 224 5.59 14.91 2.33
CA LEU A 224 4.99 16.15 1.80
C LEU A 224 4.34 16.99 2.91
N GLY A 225 3.61 16.37 3.84
CA GLY A 225 2.99 17.07 4.96
C GLY A 225 3.97 17.63 6.01
N LYS A 226 5.12 16.98 6.21
CA LYS A 226 6.14 17.40 7.19
C LYS A 226 7.13 18.42 6.59
N GLU A 227 7.64 18.13 5.39
CA GLU A 227 8.77 18.84 4.78
C GLU A 227 8.31 20.00 3.88
N HIS A 228 7.17 19.85 3.19
CA HIS A 228 6.58 20.89 2.32
C HIS A 228 5.30 21.52 2.90
N GLN A 229 4.87 21.08 4.10
CA GLN A 229 3.63 21.51 4.77
C GLN A 229 2.34 21.24 3.97
N LEU A 230 2.41 20.38 2.95
CA LEU A 230 1.30 19.98 2.09
C LEU A 230 0.42 18.94 2.80
N LYS A 231 -0.49 19.44 3.63
CA LYS A 231 -1.44 18.66 4.44
C LYS A 231 -2.73 18.36 3.66
N GLU A 232 -3.56 17.48 4.21
CA GLU A 232 -4.90 17.12 3.69
C GLU A 232 -4.92 16.54 2.25
N LEU A 233 -3.77 16.11 1.72
CA LEU A 233 -3.65 15.53 0.38
C LEU A 233 -4.45 14.23 0.22
N HIS A 234 -5.22 14.14 -0.87
CA HIS A 234 -5.97 12.97 -1.29
C HIS A 234 -5.24 12.25 -2.44
N PRO A 235 -4.63 11.07 -2.25
CA PRO A 235 -3.96 10.33 -3.32
C PRO A 235 -4.95 9.96 -4.44
N LEU A 236 -4.65 10.33 -5.69
CA LEU A 236 -5.49 10.07 -6.87
C LEU A 236 -5.26 8.67 -7.47
N HIS A 237 -4.12 8.09 -7.15
CA HIS A 237 -3.73 6.71 -7.46
C HIS A 237 -2.66 6.26 -6.48
N ARG A 238 -2.17 5.02 -6.66
CA ARG A 238 -1.01 4.49 -5.95
C ARG A 238 -0.01 3.91 -6.93
N LEU A 239 1.27 4.02 -6.59
CA LEU A 239 2.35 3.21 -7.15
C LEU A 239 2.74 2.15 -6.10
N ASP A 240 3.37 1.07 -6.53
CA ASP A 240 3.95 0.09 -5.61
C ASP A 240 5.14 0.72 -4.86
N ARG A 241 5.55 0.12 -3.74
CA ARG A 241 6.63 0.65 -2.88
C ARG A 241 7.93 0.91 -3.68
N LEU A 242 8.33 -0.06 -4.50
CA LEU A 242 9.52 -0.03 -5.35
C LEU A 242 9.30 0.58 -6.75
N THR A 243 8.07 0.99 -7.11
CA THR A 243 7.81 1.68 -8.40
C THR A 243 8.08 3.16 -8.22
N SER A 244 8.83 3.78 -9.14
CA SER A 244 9.15 5.23 -9.11
C SER A 244 8.30 6.04 -10.09
N GLY A 245 8.45 7.37 -10.13
CA GLY A 245 7.86 8.26 -11.14
C GLY A 245 6.62 9.03 -10.71
N VAL A 246 5.90 9.58 -11.69
CA VAL A 246 4.77 10.51 -11.50
C VAL A 246 3.72 9.96 -10.54
N LEU A 247 3.41 10.73 -9.50
CA LEU A 247 2.38 10.45 -8.52
C LEU A 247 1.55 11.70 -8.21
N MET A 248 0.23 11.60 -8.35
CA MET A 248 -0.70 12.72 -8.22
C MET A 248 -1.53 12.67 -6.93
N PHE A 249 -1.71 13.82 -6.31
CA PHE A 249 -2.59 14.06 -5.17
C PHE A 249 -3.53 15.23 -5.46
N ALA A 250 -4.80 15.13 -5.07
CA ALA A 250 -5.72 16.25 -5.05
C ALA A 250 -5.62 17.00 -3.71
N LYS A 251 -5.72 18.33 -3.74
CA LYS A 251 -5.76 19.18 -2.55
C LYS A 251 -7.12 19.21 -1.85
N THR A 252 -8.18 18.71 -2.50
CA THR A 252 -9.53 18.62 -1.93
C THR A 252 -10.23 17.32 -2.30
N ALA A 253 -11.20 16.90 -1.48
CA ALA A 253 -12.06 15.76 -1.76
C ALA A 253 -12.84 15.91 -3.08
N ALA A 254 -13.35 17.11 -3.39
CA ALA A 254 -14.11 17.36 -4.62
C ALA A 254 -13.27 17.18 -5.90
N VAL A 255 -12.00 17.63 -5.87
CA VAL A 255 -11.06 17.38 -6.97
C VAL A 255 -10.69 15.90 -7.05
N SER A 256 -10.55 15.23 -5.90
CA SER A 256 -10.32 13.79 -5.83
C SER A 256 -11.46 12.99 -6.48
N GLU A 257 -12.70 13.31 -6.14
CA GLU A 257 -13.90 12.70 -6.72
C GLU A 257 -13.94 12.94 -8.24
N ARG A 258 -13.86 14.19 -8.70
CA ARG A 258 -13.86 14.57 -10.14
C ARG A 258 -12.84 13.77 -10.96
N ILE A 259 -11.60 13.62 -10.46
CA ILE A 259 -10.55 12.88 -11.18
C ILE A 259 -10.78 11.36 -11.08
N HIS A 260 -11.26 10.83 -9.95
CA HIS A 260 -11.62 9.41 -9.85
C HIS A 260 -12.75 9.01 -10.81
N GLU A 261 -13.64 9.92 -11.21
CA GLU A 261 -14.63 9.68 -12.26
C GLU A 261 -13.97 9.58 -13.64
N GLN A 262 -13.04 10.49 -13.97
CA GLN A 262 -12.23 10.38 -15.20
C GLN A 262 -11.45 9.05 -15.27
N VAL A 263 -10.96 8.52 -14.14
CA VAL A 263 -10.33 7.19 -14.08
C VAL A 263 -11.33 6.06 -14.30
N ARG A 264 -12.53 6.14 -13.71
CA ARG A 264 -13.63 5.19 -13.88
C ARG A 264 -14.06 5.09 -15.35
N ASP A 265 -14.14 6.24 -16.02
CA ASP A 265 -14.56 6.39 -17.41
C ASP A 265 -13.40 6.19 -18.41
N ARG A 266 -12.24 5.72 -17.92
CA ARG A 266 -11.02 5.39 -18.69
C ARG A 266 -10.40 6.56 -19.47
N GLN A 267 -10.64 7.79 -19.04
CA GLN A 267 -10.08 9.01 -19.62
C GLN A 267 -8.63 9.31 -19.16
N LEU A 268 -8.08 8.51 -18.23
CA LEU A 268 -6.71 8.60 -17.74
C LEU A 268 -5.77 7.69 -18.54
N GLU A 269 -5.01 8.28 -19.47
CA GLU A 269 -3.81 7.68 -20.05
C GLU A 269 -2.70 7.55 -19.00
N LYS A 270 -1.96 6.43 -19.06
CA LYS A 270 -0.82 6.14 -18.19
C LYS A 270 0.28 5.51 -19.02
N GLU A 271 1.51 5.97 -18.83
CA GLU A 271 2.69 5.47 -19.52
C GLU A 271 3.79 5.17 -18.49
N TYR A 272 4.38 3.99 -18.60
CA TYR A 272 5.48 3.55 -17.77
C TYR A 272 6.65 3.14 -18.66
N VAL A 273 7.86 3.18 -18.12
CA VAL A 273 9.03 2.53 -18.68
C VAL A 273 9.54 1.47 -17.71
N CYS A 274 10.10 0.38 -18.22
CA CYS A 274 10.78 -0.64 -17.44
C CYS A 274 11.95 -1.26 -18.22
N ARG A 275 12.93 -1.85 -17.50
CA ARG A 275 13.98 -2.67 -18.13
C ARG A 275 13.76 -4.15 -17.83
N VAL A 276 13.73 -4.98 -18.87
CA VAL A 276 13.35 -6.39 -18.82
C VAL A 276 14.45 -7.31 -19.34
N GLU A 277 14.40 -8.56 -18.90
CA GLU A 277 15.33 -9.62 -19.27
C GLU A 277 15.22 -10.01 -20.76
N GLY A 278 16.38 -10.10 -21.41
CA GLY A 278 16.52 -10.54 -22.81
C GLY A 278 16.01 -9.54 -23.85
N GLU A 279 15.87 -10.06 -25.08
CA GLU A 279 15.35 -9.30 -26.22
C GLU A 279 13.80 -9.34 -26.25
N PHE A 280 13.15 -8.24 -25.86
CA PHE A 280 11.71 -8.07 -26.02
C PHE A 280 11.37 -7.91 -27.52
N PRO A 281 10.18 -8.32 -28.01
CA PRO A 281 9.80 -8.11 -29.41
C PRO A 281 9.86 -6.65 -29.87
N THR A 282 10.26 -6.44 -31.14
CA THR A 282 10.28 -5.11 -31.79
C THR A 282 8.88 -4.54 -32.03
N GLU A 283 7.93 -5.41 -32.37
CA GLU A 283 6.54 -5.05 -32.65
C GLU A 283 5.73 -4.77 -31.36
N GLU A 284 4.61 -4.06 -31.49
CA GLU A 284 3.74 -3.78 -30.33
C GLU A 284 3.03 -5.05 -29.83
N VAL A 285 3.27 -5.40 -28.55
CA VAL A 285 2.72 -6.61 -27.90
C VAL A 285 1.56 -6.21 -26.99
N ILE A 286 0.38 -6.77 -27.22
CA ILE A 286 -0.82 -6.55 -26.39
C ILE A 286 -1.09 -7.78 -25.53
N CYS A 287 -0.91 -7.66 -24.20
CA CYS A 287 -1.26 -8.72 -23.26
C CYS A 287 -2.63 -8.43 -22.62
N LYS A 288 -3.56 -9.37 -22.76
CA LYS A 288 -4.96 -9.28 -22.26
C LYS A 288 -5.26 -10.26 -21.12
N GLU A 289 -4.23 -10.90 -20.57
CA GLU A 289 -4.40 -12.00 -19.63
C GLU A 289 -5.03 -11.55 -18.30
N PRO A 290 -6.00 -12.31 -17.75
CA PRO A 290 -6.64 -12.01 -16.47
C PRO A 290 -5.69 -12.27 -15.29
N ILE A 291 -5.64 -11.34 -14.35
CA ILE A 291 -4.77 -11.43 -13.15
C ILE A 291 -5.59 -11.78 -11.91
N LEU A 292 -5.18 -12.85 -11.24
CA LEU A 292 -5.67 -13.29 -9.93
C LEU A 292 -4.71 -12.82 -8.83
N VAL A 293 -5.27 -12.33 -7.71
CA VAL A 293 -4.49 -12.09 -6.49
C VAL A 293 -4.39 -13.41 -5.73
N VAL A 294 -3.18 -13.91 -5.54
CA VAL A 294 -2.88 -15.17 -4.84
C VAL A 294 -2.87 -14.95 -3.34
N SER A 295 -2.13 -13.92 -2.88
CA SER A 295 -2.06 -13.57 -1.45
C SER A 295 -2.21 -12.07 -1.25
N TYR A 296 -3.29 -11.67 -0.57
CA TYR A 296 -3.49 -10.29 -0.13
C TYR A 296 -2.54 -9.87 1.00
N LYS A 297 -1.88 -10.83 1.69
CA LYS A 297 -0.89 -10.53 2.75
C LYS A 297 0.49 -10.21 2.15
N VAL A 298 0.90 -10.95 1.12
CA VAL A 298 2.23 -10.90 0.50
C VAL A 298 2.23 -10.07 -0.80
N GLY A 299 1.04 -9.61 -1.26
CA GLY A 299 0.86 -8.88 -2.51
C GLY A 299 0.97 -9.72 -3.79
N VAL A 300 1.27 -11.01 -3.68
CA VAL A 300 1.51 -11.91 -4.83
C VAL A 300 0.25 -12.08 -5.67
N CYS A 301 0.43 -11.96 -6.99
CA CYS A 301 -0.59 -12.07 -8.03
C CYS A 301 -0.03 -12.90 -9.20
N ARG A 302 -0.87 -13.57 -10.00
CA ARG A 302 -0.44 -14.30 -11.21
C ARG A 302 -1.49 -14.24 -12.32
N VAL A 303 -1.11 -14.61 -13.54
CA VAL A 303 -2.08 -14.92 -14.61
C VAL A 303 -2.86 -16.19 -14.23
N ASP A 304 -4.18 -16.12 -14.32
CA ASP A 304 -5.10 -17.24 -14.10
C ASP A 304 -6.47 -16.89 -14.67
N ALA A 305 -7.15 -17.83 -15.34
CA ALA A 305 -8.45 -17.61 -15.96
C ALA A 305 -9.57 -17.18 -14.97
N ARG A 306 -9.39 -17.42 -13.66
CA ARG A 306 -10.28 -16.95 -12.58
C ARG A 306 -9.99 -15.50 -12.14
N GLY A 307 -8.96 -14.90 -12.72
CA GLY A 307 -8.52 -13.53 -12.45
C GLY A 307 -9.46 -12.45 -12.99
N LYS A 308 -9.16 -11.20 -12.66
CA LYS A 308 -9.89 -10.05 -13.20
C LYS A 308 -9.30 -9.67 -14.56
N PRO A 309 -10.11 -9.45 -15.62
CA PRO A 309 -9.60 -9.05 -16.92
C PRO A 309 -8.84 -7.72 -16.83
N CYS A 310 -7.76 -7.63 -17.61
CA CYS A 310 -6.87 -6.49 -17.67
C CYS A 310 -6.11 -6.48 -19.00
N GLU A 311 -5.65 -5.31 -19.41
CA GLU A 311 -4.97 -5.14 -20.70
C GLU A 311 -3.79 -4.17 -20.54
N THR A 312 -2.64 -4.59 -21.06
CA THR A 312 -1.41 -3.79 -21.13
C THR A 312 -0.84 -3.89 -22.54
N VAL A 313 -0.49 -2.74 -23.11
CA VAL A 313 0.20 -2.65 -24.39
C VAL A 313 1.67 -2.35 -24.14
N PHE A 314 2.57 -3.09 -24.79
CA PHE A 314 4.01 -3.02 -24.62
C PHE A 314 4.70 -2.71 -25.94
N GLN A 315 5.69 -1.82 -25.90
CA GLN A 315 6.52 -1.47 -27.06
C GLN A 315 7.98 -1.38 -26.62
N ARG A 316 8.87 -2.15 -27.27
CA ARG A 316 10.32 -1.97 -27.08
C ARG A 316 10.74 -0.58 -27.52
N LEU A 317 11.55 0.08 -26.71
CA LEU A 317 12.25 1.32 -27.04
C LEU A 317 13.66 1.00 -27.54
N SER A 318 14.43 0.22 -26.77
CA SER A 318 15.79 -0.19 -27.09
C SER A 318 16.16 -1.55 -26.51
N TYR A 319 17.30 -2.09 -26.93
CA TYR A 319 17.87 -3.36 -26.51
C TYR A 319 19.40 -3.26 -26.55
N ASN A 320 20.09 -3.56 -25.44
CA ASN A 320 21.54 -3.41 -25.31
C ASN A 320 22.34 -4.72 -25.50
N GLY A 321 21.72 -5.77 -26.05
CA GLY A 321 22.33 -7.10 -26.20
C GLY A 321 22.18 -8.02 -24.98
N HIS A 322 21.80 -7.49 -23.81
CA HIS A 322 21.43 -8.26 -22.62
C HIS A 322 19.97 -8.04 -22.22
N SER A 323 19.50 -6.79 -22.25
CA SER A 323 18.23 -6.37 -21.67
C SER A 323 17.53 -5.34 -22.56
N SER A 324 16.20 -5.28 -22.47
CA SER A 324 15.36 -4.37 -23.27
C SER A 324 14.72 -3.29 -22.41
N VAL A 325 14.70 -2.05 -22.91
CA VAL A 325 13.88 -0.98 -22.34
C VAL A 325 12.51 -1.02 -23.02
N VAL A 326 11.44 -1.13 -22.24
CA VAL A 326 10.07 -1.34 -22.73
C VAL A 326 9.13 -0.27 -22.18
N ARG A 327 8.41 0.40 -23.08
CA ARG A 327 7.29 1.27 -22.74
C ARG A 327 6.03 0.43 -22.51
N CYS A 328 5.34 0.69 -21.41
CA CYS A 328 4.12 0.00 -21.00
C CYS A 328 2.94 0.97 -20.89
N ARG A 329 1.82 0.66 -21.55
CA ARG A 329 0.56 1.43 -21.53
C ARG A 329 -0.57 0.55 -20.95
N PRO A 330 -0.77 0.52 -19.62
CA PRO A 330 -1.80 -0.31 -18.99
C PRO A 330 -3.19 0.34 -19.12
N LEU A 331 -4.07 -0.24 -19.94
CA LEU A 331 -5.45 0.26 -20.16
C LEU A 331 -6.38 -0.02 -18.96
N THR A 332 -5.91 -0.82 -17.99
CA THR A 332 -6.58 -1.10 -16.71
C THR A 332 -5.66 -0.80 -15.52
N GLY A 333 -6.15 -0.98 -14.30
CA GLY A 333 -5.35 -0.91 -13.07
C GLY A 333 -5.61 -2.13 -12.20
N ARG A 334 -4.75 -3.15 -12.30
CA ARG A 334 -4.67 -4.27 -11.35
C ARG A 334 -3.36 -4.18 -10.55
N THR A 335 -3.35 -4.76 -9.36
CA THR A 335 -2.12 -4.93 -8.56
C THR A 335 -1.05 -5.61 -9.42
N HIS A 336 0.15 -5.04 -9.44
CA HIS A 336 1.32 -5.58 -10.16
C HIS A 336 1.09 -5.85 -11.67
N GLN A 337 0.12 -5.20 -12.32
CA GLN A 337 -0.33 -5.56 -13.68
C GLN A 337 0.79 -5.66 -14.72
N ILE A 338 1.64 -4.65 -14.79
CA ILE A 338 2.79 -4.61 -15.72
C ILE A 338 3.75 -5.77 -15.43
N ARG A 339 4.13 -5.94 -14.16
CA ARG A 339 5.10 -6.94 -13.66
C ARG A 339 4.65 -8.36 -13.98
N VAL A 340 3.39 -8.69 -13.70
CA VAL A 340 2.78 -10.02 -13.96
C VAL A 340 2.62 -10.29 -15.46
N HIS A 341 2.21 -9.29 -16.26
CA HIS A 341 2.10 -9.45 -17.71
C HIS A 341 3.48 -9.66 -18.37
N LEU A 342 4.51 -8.94 -17.92
CA LEU A 342 5.89 -9.08 -18.39
C LEU A 342 6.48 -10.45 -18.02
N GLN A 343 6.28 -10.91 -16.78
CA GLN A 343 6.62 -12.27 -16.36
C GLN A 343 5.94 -13.33 -17.24
N PHE A 344 4.63 -13.20 -17.48
CA PHE A 344 3.87 -14.12 -18.33
C PHE A 344 4.41 -14.18 -19.77
N LEU A 345 4.79 -13.04 -20.36
CA LEU A 345 5.40 -12.99 -21.69
C LEU A 345 6.80 -13.66 -21.72
N GLY A 346 7.45 -13.83 -20.57
CA GLY A 346 8.80 -14.38 -20.43
C GLY A 346 9.90 -13.34 -20.43
N HIS A 347 9.56 -12.08 -20.15
CA HIS A 347 10.47 -10.94 -20.05
C HIS A 347 10.23 -10.21 -18.73
N PRO A 348 10.50 -10.84 -17.57
CA PRO A 348 10.35 -10.18 -16.28
C PRO A 348 11.25 -8.94 -16.19
N ILE A 349 10.88 -7.99 -15.32
CA ILE A 349 11.71 -6.82 -15.01
C ILE A 349 12.95 -7.31 -14.27
N LEU A 350 14.15 -6.89 -14.70
CA LEU A 350 15.43 -7.50 -14.32
C LEU A 350 15.56 -7.71 -12.79
N ASN A 351 15.34 -6.65 -12.03
CA ASN A 351 15.45 -6.61 -10.57
C ASN A 351 14.08 -6.65 -9.87
N ASP A 352 13.06 -7.27 -10.46
CA ASP A 352 11.79 -7.49 -9.76
C ASP A 352 11.92 -8.64 -8.76
N PRO A 353 11.95 -8.37 -7.44
CA PRO A 353 12.29 -9.39 -6.46
C PRO A 353 11.15 -10.39 -6.23
N ILE A 354 9.92 -10.07 -6.65
CA ILE A 354 8.79 -10.99 -6.58
C ILE A 354 8.70 -11.82 -7.86
N TYR A 355 8.83 -11.19 -9.03
CA TYR A 355 8.46 -11.82 -10.31
C TYR A 355 9.65 -12.37 -11.12
N ASN A 356 10.88 -11.90 -10.89
CA ASN A 356 12.08 -12.49 -11.48
C ASN A 356 12.74 -13.54 -10.55
N SER A 357 11.91 -14.29 -9.80
CA SER A 357 12.34 -15.29 -8.83
C SER A 357 12.22 -16.73 -9.36
N VAL A 358 13.15 -17.59 -8.95
CA VAL A 358 13.11 -19.05 -9.18
C VAL A 358 12.00 -19.77 -8.40
N ALA A 359 11.36 -19.10 -7.43
CA ALA A 359 10.19 -19.62 -6.72
C ALA A 359 9.06 -20.00 -7.69
N TRP A 360 8.91 -19.30 -8.82
CA TRP A 360 7.92 -19.59 -9.87
C TRP A 360 8.27 -20.80 -10.75
N GLY A 361 9.42 -21.46 -10.52
CA GLY A 361 9.92 -22.59 -11.30
C GLY A 361 10.86 -22.19 -12.45
N PRO A 362 11.37 -23.17 -13.24
CA PRO A 362 12.42 -22.94 -14.24
C PRO A 362 12.03 -21.97 -15.37
N SER A 363 10.73 -21.85 -15.64
CA SER A 363 10.12 -20.90 -16.59
C SER A 363 9.99 -19.48 -16.07
N ARG A 364 10.28 -19.23 -14.78
CA ARG A 364 9.91 -18.04 -14.00
C ARG A 364 8.45 -17.59 -14.22
N GLY A 365 7.53 -18.53 -14.45
CA GLY A 365 6.10 -18.24 -14.69
C GLY A 365 5.71 -17.88 -16.13
N ARG A 366 6.64 -17.92 -17.10
CA ARG A 366 6.36 -17.71 -18.54
C ARG A 366 5.21 -18.58 -19.04
N GLY A 367 4.30 -18.01 -19.82
CA GLY A 367 3.09 -18.66 -20.33
C GLY A 367 2.08 -19.08 -19.25
N GLY A 368 2.26 -18.64 -17.99
CA GLY A 368 1.50 -19.14 -16.85
C GLY A 368 1.94 -20.54 -16.39
N HIS A 369 3.03 -21.08 -16.94
CA HIS A 369 3.56 -22.39 -16.56
C HIS A 369 4.28 -22.29 -15.20
N ILE A 370 3.53 -22.57 -14.13
CA ILE A 370 4.01 -22.59 -12.75
C ILE A 370 3.84 -24.04 -12.24
N PRO A 371 4.92 -24.83 -12.10
CA PRO A 371 4.85 -26.24 -11.74
C PRO A 371 4.74 -26.46 -10.21
N LYS A 372 3.98 -25.61 -9.53
CA LYS A 372 3.84 -25.55 -8.06
C LYS A 372 2.45 -25.05 -7.66
N THR A 373 2.01 -25.38 -6.46
CA THR A 373 0.82 -24.79 -5.82
C THR A 373 1.06 -23.32 -5.41
N ASP A 374 -0.04 -22.60 -5.18
CA ASP A 374 0.01 -21.22 -4.70
C ASP A 374 0.72 -21.12 -3.32
N GLU A 375 0.49 -22.10 -2.46
CA GLU A 375 1.13 -22.23 -1.14
C GLU A 375 2.65 -22.51 -1.24
N GLU A 376 3.09 -23.30 -2.20
CA GLU A 376 4.52 -23.57 -2.45
C GLU A 376 5.24 -22.35 -3.01
N VAL A 377 4.65 -21.64 -3.98
CA VAL A 377 5.24 -20.39 -4.50
C VAL A 377 5.36 -19.34 -3.38
N LEU A 378 4.35 -19.22 -2.51
CA LEU A 378 4.40 -18.32 -1.37
C LEU A 378 5.47 -18.73 -0.34
N ARG A 379 5.63 -20.03 -0.05
CA ARG A 379 6.69 -20.52 0.84
C ARG A 379 8.07 -20.19 0.28
N ASP A 380 8.30 -20.51 -0.99
CA ASP A 380 9.61 -20.39 -1.62
C ASP A 380 10.02 -18.92 -1.78
N LEU A 381 9.09 -18.03 -2.16
CA LEU A 381 9.31 -16.58 -2.15
C LEU A 381 9.67 -16.07 -0.75
N VAL A 382 8.97 -16.52 0.28
CA VAL A 382 9.24 -16.11 1.67
C VAL A 382 10.61 -16.63 2.14
N ALA A 383 10.97 -17.87 1.83
CA ALA A 383 12.28 -18.45 2.15
C ALA A 383 13.43 -17.72 1.43
N GLU A 384 13.26 -17.34 0.15
CA GLU A 384 14.25 -16.56 -0.60
C GLU A 384 14.49 -15.18 0.05
N HIS A 385 13.43 -14.49 0.47
CA HIS A 385 13.54 -13.19 1.13
C HIS A 385 14.01 -13.28 2.59
N GLN A 386 13.79 -14.40 3.28
CA GLN A 386 14.42 -14.68 4.57
C GLN A 386 15.95 -14.84 4.42
N ALA A 387 16.39 -15.64 3.44
CA ALA A 387 17.81 -15.87 3.19
C ALA A 387 18.57 -14.60 2.80
N LYS A 388 17.91 -13.70 2.03
CA LYS A 388 18.42 -12.36 1.68
C LYS A 388 18.20 -11.28 2.75
N GLN A 389 17.65 -11.63 3.92
CA GLN A 389 17.23 -10.70 5.00
C GLN A 389 16.25 -9.57 4.56
N SER A 390 15.63 -9.70 3.39
CA SER A 390 14.87 -8.66 2.69
C SER A 390 13.34 -8.82 2.81
N LEU A 391 12.83 -9.44 3.89
CA LEU A 391 11.40 -9.67 4.13
C LEU A 391 10.49 -8.43 3.97
N ASP A 392 11.03 -7.22 4.19
CA ASP A 392 10.32 -5.95 3.99
C ASP A 392 9.98 -5.67 2.51
N VAL A 393 10.56 -6.39 1.55
CA VAL A 393 10.15 -6.42 0.13
C VAL A 393 8.76 -7.05 -0.05
N LEU A 394 8.42 -8.03 0.79
CA LEU A 394 7.12 -8.71 0.81
C LEU A 394 6.11 -8.03 1.76
N ASP A 395 6.46 -6.87 2.31
CA ASP A 395 5.77 -6.18 3.43
C ASP A 395 5.56 -7.07 4.68
N LEU A 396 6.43 -8.08 4.90
CA LEU A 396 6.39 -9.04 6.01
C LEU A 396 7.42 -8.73 7.11
N CYS A 397 7.14 -9.19 8.34
CA CYS A 397 8.14 -9.33 9.40
C CYS A 397 8.26 -10.79 9.87
N GLU A 398 9.25 -11.10 10.73
CA GLU A 398 9.43 -12.45 11.27
C GLU A 398 8.22 -12.94 12.06
N GLY A 399 7.54 -12.04 12.78
CA GLY A 399 6.32 -12.34 13.52
C GLY A 399 5.09 -12.63 12.64
N ASP A 400 5.16 -12.35 11.35
CA ASP A 400 4.10 -12.66 10.38
C ASP A 400 4.21 -14.07 9.76
N LEU A 401 5.27 -14.80 10.08
CA LEU A 401 5.57 -16.15 9.60
C LEU A 401 4.80 -17.21 10.40
N SER A 402 3.56 -17.49 10.00
CA SER A 402 2.76 -18.55 10.64
C SER A 402 3.39 -19.94 10.41
N PRO A 403 3.44 -20.84 11.41
CA PRO A 403 4.07 -22.16 11.27
C PRO A 403 3.61 -22.99 10.06
N GLY A 404 2.36 -22.85 9.60
CA GLY A 404 1.85 -23.53 8.40
C GLY A 404 2.49 -23.12 7.07
N LEU A 405 3.35 -22.09 7.04
CA LEU A 405 4.23 -21.80 5.91
C LEU A 405 5.61 -22.48 6.04
N ILE A 406 6.03 -22.81 7.25
CA ILE A 406 7.40 -23.23 7.59
C ILE A 406 7.49 -24.73 7.88
N ASP A 407 6.44 -25.33 8.43
CA ASP A 407 6.45 -26.74 8.82
C ASP A 407 6.05 -27.67 7.67
N SER A 408 7.08 -28.19 7.02
CA SER A 408 7.02 -29.46 6.30
C SER A 408 8.36 -30.14 6.44
N THR A 409 8.70 -30.52 7.68
CA THR A 409 9.89 -31.32 8.02
C THR A 409 9.74 -32.79 7.60
N ALA A 410 9.56 -33.00 6.30
CA ALA A 410 9.62 -34.29 5.62
C ALA A 410 11.02 -34.49 4.99
N PRO A 411 11.55 -35.74 4.91
CA PRO A 411 12.95 -35.98 4.59
C PRO A 411 13.30 -35.65 3.14
N SER A 412 14.49 -35.11 2.94
CA SER A 412 15.04 -34.77 1.62
C SER A 412 15.22 -36.01 0.73
N SER A 413 14.51 -36.06 -0.39
CA SER A 413 14.76 -37.02 -1.47
C SER A 413 15.17 -36.28 -2.75
N GLU A 414 16.48 -36.26 -3.01
CA GLU A 414 17.12 -36.02 -4.32
C GLU A 414 16.63 -34.81 -5.14
N LEU A 415 16.94 -33.61 -4.67
CA LEU A 415 17.33 -32.50 -5.55
C LEU A 415 18.77 -32.12 -5.21
N GLY A 416 19.60 -31.92 -6.25
CA GLY A 416 21.05 -31.87 -6.13
C GLY A 416 21.58 -30.69 -5.33
N LYS A 417 22.54 -30.94 -4.43
CA LYS A 417 23.26 -29.89 -3.68
C LYS A 417 24.17 -29.06 -4.59
N ASP A 418 24.65 -29.69 -5.65
CA ASP A 418 25.72 -29.24 -6.53
C ASP A 418 25.43 -27.86 -7.16
N HIS A 419 24.17 -27.57 -7.51
CA HIS A 419 23.77 -26.26 -8.06
C HIS A 419 23.76 -25.10 -7.05
N LEU A 420 23.69 -25.36 -5.74
CA LEU A 420 23.77 -24.30 -4.72
C LEU A 420 25.21 -23.81 -4.52
N GLU A 421 26.21 -24.68 -4.71
CA GLU A 421 27.63 -24.30 -4.62
C GLU A 421 28.13 -23.62 -5.91
N GLU A 422 27.59 -23.96 -7.09
CA GLU A 422 27.81 -23.19 -8.33
C GLU A 422 27.30 -21.74 -8.22
N LEU A 423 26.09 -21.54 -7.68
CA LEU A 423 25.51 -20.21 -7.50
C LEU A 423 26.34 -19.35 -6.52
N ALA A 424 26.85 -19.95 -5.44
CA ALA A 424 27.72 -19.26 -4.49
C ALA A 424 29.10 -18.88 -5.08
N THR A 425 29.66 -19.70 -5.97
CA THR A 425 30.99 -19.46 -6.56
C THR A 425 30.95 -18.52 -7.77
N SER A 426 29.81 -18.40 -8.47
CA SER A 426 29.65 -17.43 -9.57
C SER A 426 29.73 -15.98 -9.07
N ALA A 427 29.18 -15.69 -7.89
CA ALA A 427 29.15 -14.33 -7.30
C ALA A 427 30.50 -13.82 -6.74
N GLN A 428 31.54 -14.66 -6.67
CA GLN A 428 32.81 -14.32 -6.02
C GLN A 428 33.96 -14.01 -6.99
N LYS A 429 33.66 -13.68 -8.25
CA LYS A 429 34.68 -13.57 -9.32
C LYS A 429 34.84 -12.19 -9.98
N MET A 430 34.44 -11.13 -9.28
CA MET A 430 34.79 -9.74 -9.63
C MET A 430 35.21 -8.96 -8.38
N ASP A 431 36.42 -9.21 -7.90
CA ASP A 431 37.13 -8.31 -6.98
C ASP A 431 38.64 -8.33 -7.32
N GLY A 432 39.28 -7.17 -7.41
CA GLY A 432 40.39 -6.99 -8.36
C GLY A 432 41.24 -5.73 -8.22
N ALA A 433 41.77 -5.49 -7.02
CA ALA A 433 42.87 -4.55 -6.72
C ALA A 433 42.67 -3.06 -7.06
N VAL A 434 42.55 -2.24 -6.01
CA VAL A 434 42.63 -0.76 -6.08
C VAL A 434 43.94 -0.29 -5.43
N GLU A 435 44.84 0.31 -6.22
CA GLU A 435 45.93 1.15 -5.70
C GLU A 435 45.46 2.61 -5.50
N ALA A 436 46.20 3.40 -4.72
CA ALA A 436 45.62 4.53 -4.00
C ALA A 436 46.06 5.94 -4.44
N ALA A 437 45.17 6.91 -4.16
CA ALA A 437 45.39 8.34 -3.96
C ALA A 437 45.65 9.23 -5.21
N PRO A 438 45.54 10.58 -5.12
CA PRO A 438 44.95 11.40 -4.05
C PRO A 438 43.90 12.46 -4.49
N GLN A 439 43.21 12.97 -3.47
CA GLN A 439 42.45 14.23 -3.34
C GLN A 439 42.70 15.36 -4.37
N ASN A 440 41.63 16.09 -4.69
CA ASN A 440 41.60 17.56 -4.62
C ASN A 440 40.19 18.07 -4.27
N LEU A 441 40.09 19.26 -3.67
CA LEU A 441 38.84 19.95 -3.39
C LEU A 441 38.58 21.01 -4.48
N ASP A 442 37.32 21.39 -4.68
CA ASP A 442 36.98 22.82 -4.63
C ASP A 442 35.51 23.06 -4.19
N THR A 443 35.19 24.26 -3.71
CA THR A 443 33.96 24.53 -2.91
C THR A 443 33.15 25.74 -3.37
N MET A 444 31.82 25.60 -3.54
CA MET A 444 30.78 26.64 -3.39
C MET A 444 29.37 25.98 -3.32
N ALA A 445 28.30 26.53 -2.73
CA ALA A 445 28.10 27.49 -1.62
C ALA A 445 26.56 27.65 -1.35
N LEU A 446 26.00 28.07 -0.20
CA LEU A 446 26.34 27.90 1.23
C LEU A 446 25.16 28.42 2.11
N ALA A 447 24.21 27.60 2.58
CA ALA A 447 23.16 28.03 3.54
C ALA A 447 22.42 26.88 4.28
N PRO A 448 22.06 27.04 5.56
CA PRO A 448 22.87 27.59 6.65
C PRO A 448 23.08 26.54 7.77
N GLU A 449 24.22 26.59 8.44
CA GLU A 449 24.54 25.64 9.51
C GLU A 449 23.65 25.84 10.74
N LYS A 450 23.04 24.74 11.21
CA LYS A 450 22.84 24.54 12.65
C LYS A 450 23.93 23.57 13.12
N THR A 451 24.58 23.93 14.22
CA THR A 451 25.61 23.13 14.87
C THR A 451 25.16 21.69 15.04
N ALA A 452 25.97 20.75 14.54
CA ALA A 452 25.79 19.33 14.78
C ALA A 452 26.19 19.01 16.23
N GLU A 453 25.31 19.32 17.17
CA GLU A 453 25.30 18.63 18.45
C GLU A 453 25.12 17.14 18.15
N THR A 454 26.10 16.32 18.52
CA THR A 454 26.04 14.87 18.40
C THR A 454 25.04 14.34 19.42
N ASP A 455 23.77 14.46 19.05
CA ASP A 455 22.62 14.06 19.84
C ASP A 455 22.55 12.52 19.89
N VAL A 456 23.41 11.94 20.73
CA VAL A 456 23.41 10.54 21.13
C VAL A 456 22.22 10.32 22.06
N VAL A 457 21.02 10.55 21.51
CA VAL A 457 19.75 10.12 22.08
C VAL A 457 19.86 8.62 22.28
N THR A 458 20.01 8.22 23.54
CA THR A 458 19.99 6.83 23.97
C THR A 458 18.71 6.20 23.44
N GLN A 459 18.83 5.31 22.45
CA GLN A 459 17.68 4.63 21.88
C GLN A 459 16.96 3.87 22.99
N GLU A 460 15.71 4.24 23.28
CA GLU A 460 14.92 3.56 24.31
C GLU A 460 14.59 2.14 23.84
N ILE A 461 15.38 1.17 24.33
CA ILE A 461 15.20 -0.25 24.02
C ILE A 461 13.92 -0.74 24.73
N ASP A 462 12.83 -0.85 23.98
CA ASP A 462 11.57 -1.33 24.50
C ASP A 462 11.65 -2.84 24.84
N PRO A 463 11.35 -3.26 26.08
CA PRO A 463 11.59 -4.63 26.51
C PRO A 463 10.61 -5.66 25.91
N LEU A 464 9.49 -5.24 25.30
CA LEU A 464 8.57 -6.15 24.60
C LEU A 464 8.74 -6.12 23.08
N CYS A 465 9.48 -5.16 22.53
CA CYS A 465 9.70 -5.04 21.09
C CYS A 465 10.80 -5.99 20.64
N ALA A 466 10.46 -6.95 19.78
CA ALA A 466 11.44 -7.83 19.15
C ALA A 466 12.46 -7.04 18.31
N GLU A 467 11.99 -6.04 17.55
CA GLU A 467 12.83 -5.20 16.69
C GLU A 467 13.88 -4.39 17.48
N CYS A 468 13.63 -4.03 18.75
CA CYS A 468 14.64 -3.40 19.62
C CYS A 468 15.83 -4.31 19.96
N ARG A 469 15.75 -5.61 19.65
CA ARG A 469 16.79 -6.61 19.92
C ARG A 469 17.42 -7.17 18.65
N LEU A 470 16.91 -6.80 17.48
CA LEU A 470 17.37 -7.27 16.18
C LEU A 470 18.28 -6.21 15.53
N VAL A 471 19.54 -6.56 15.29
CA VAL A 471 20.42 -5.77 14.42
C VAL A 471 20.15 -6.22 12.98
N ARG A 472 19.19 -5.55 12.32
CA ARG A 472 18.97 -5.70 10.88
C ARG A 472 20.13 -5.05 10.12
N GLN A 473 20.55 -5.67 9.02
CA GLN A 473 21.39 -4.99 8.04
C GLN A 473 20.58 -3.90 7.33
N ASP A 474 21.24 -2.82 6.91
CA ASP A 474 20.62 -1.83 6.02
C ASP A 474 20.41 -2.44 4.62
N PRO A 475 19.31 -2.12 3.93
CA PRO A 475 19.04 -2.61 2.57
C PRO A 475 20.08 -2.07 1.58
N LEU A 476 20.50 -2.90 0.63
CA LEU A 476 21.42 -2.47 -0.42
C LEU A 476 20.71 -1.52 -1.41
N PRO A 477 21.43 -0.64 -2.14
CA PRO A 477 20.83 0.26 -3.12
C PRO A 477 19.94 -0.46 -4.16
N GLN A 478 20.33 -1.67 -4.56
CA GLN A 478 19.56 -2.55 -5.45
C GLN A 478 18.21 -3.00 -4.85
N ASP A 479 18.13 -3.24 -3.53
CA ASP A 479 16.88 -3.68 -2.87
C ASP A 479 15.85 -2.55 -2.73
N LEU A 480 16.32 -1.31 -2.91
CA LEU A 480 15.52 -0.09 -2.85
C LEU A 480 14.97 0.32 -4.22
N VAL A 481 15.47 -0.24 -5.32
CA VAL A 481 15.10 0.12 -6.69
C VAL A 481 14.47 -1.06 -7.42
N MET A 482 13.39 -0.81 -8.15
CA MET A 482 12.91 -1.70 -9.22
C MET A 482 12.92 -0.91 -10.52
N PHE A 483 13.32 -1.54 -11.62
CA PHE A 483 13.36 -0.93 -12.96
C PHE A 483 11.95 -0.84 -13.57
N LEU A 484 11.06 -0.13 -12.87
CA LEU A 484 9.71 0.24 -13.28
C LEU A 484 9.43 1.68 -12.81
N HIS A 485 9.13 2.55 -13.75
CA HIS A 485 8.94 3.99 -13.52
C HIS A 485 7.70 4.49 -14.25
N ALA A 486 6.84 5.23 -13.55
CA ALA A 486 5.64 5.85 -14.09
C ALA A 486 5.99 7.17 -14.79
N LEU A 487 6.21 7.10 -16.10
CA LEU A 487 6.80 8.19 -16.89
C LEU A 487 5.80 9.32 -17.21
N ARG A 488 4.51 9.00 -17.43
CA ARG A 488 3.49 9.97 -17.85
C ARG A 488 2.10 9.62 -17.34
N TYR A 489 1.35 10.63 -16.91
CA TYR A 489 -0.09 10.59 -16.70
C TYR A 489 -0.75 11.72 -17.47
N LYS A 490 -1.81 11.42 -18.23
CA LYS A 490 -2.59 12.42 -19.00
C LYS A 490 -4.08 12.16 -18.82
N GLY A 491 -4.84 13.23 -18.64
CA GLY A 491 -6.30 13.19 -18.55
C GLY A 491 -6.93 14.46 -19.13
N PRO A 492 -8.26 14.62 -18.99
CA PRO A 492 -8.95 15.80 -19.49
C PRO A 492 -8.43 17.09 -18.82
N GLY A 493 -7.70 17.90 -19.60
CA GLY A 493 -7.14 19.18 -19.15
C GLY A 493 -5.80 19.11 -18.42
N PHE A 494 -5.13 17.95 -18.33
CA PHE A 494 -3.81 17.86 -17.71
C PHE A 494 -2.91 16.79 -18.34
N GLU A 495 -1.60 17.04 -18.32
CA GLU A 495 -0.56 16.09 -18.71
C GLU A 495 0.69 16.35 -17.87
N TYR A 496 1.18 15.32 -17.18
CA TYR A 496 2.35 15.39 -16.30
C TYR A 496 3.32 14.26 -16.64
N PHE A 497 4.61 14.58 -16.62
CA PHE A 497 5.70 13.67 -16.94
C PHE A 497 6.83 13.82 -15.90
N SER A 498 7.58 12.74 -15.70
CA SER A 498 8.83 12.72 -14.94
C SER A 498 10.04 12.63 -15.88
N PRO A 499 11.27 12.90 -15.39
CA PRO A 499 12.48 12.61 -16.14
C PRO A 499 12.62 11.12 -16.44
N MET A 500 13.18 10.77 -17.61
CA MET A 500 13.53 9.38 -17.93
C MET A 500 14.64 8.88 -16.97
N PRO A 501 14.44 7.77 -16.23
CA PRO A 501 15.42 7.31 -15.24
C PRO A 501 16.71 6.82 -15.91
N THR A 502 17.84 6.90 -15.20
CA THR A 502 19.17 6.55 -15.71
C THR A 502 19.26 5.12 -16.24
N TRP A 503 18.67 4.16 -15.53
CA TRP A 503 18.62 2.76 -15.98
C TRP A 503 17.77 2.54 -17.25
N ALA A 504 16.97 3.51 -17.69
CA ALA A 504 16.19 3.42 -18.93
C ALA A 504 16.85 4.09 -20.13
N GLN A 505 18.06 4.64 -19.99
CA GLN A 505 18.82 5.22 -21.10
C GLN A 505 19.48 4.12 -21.97
N ASP A 506 19.79 4.47 -23.22
CA ASP A 506 20.34 3.53 -24.21
C ASP A 506 21.84 3.24 -23.99
N ASP A 507 22.55 4.15 -23.33
CA ASP A 507 23.96 4.03 -22.94
C ASP A 507 24.16 3.37 -21.56
N TRP A 508 23.07 3.00 -20.87
CA TRP A 508 23.15 2.37 -19.55
C TRP A 508 23.85 1.01 -19.60
N GLN A 509 24.87 0.88 -18.75
CA GLN A 509 25.57 -0.36 -18.44
C GLN A 509 25.19 -0.81 -17.03
N GLU A 510 25.28 -2.12 -16.81
CA GLU A 510 24.97 -2.78 -15.54
C GLU A 510 26.28 -2.80 -14.73
N ASP A 511 26.44 -1.82 -13.82
CA ASP A 511 27.60 -1.64 -12.93
C ASP A 511 27.71 -2.73 -11.84
#